data_AF-A0A6M8VK28-F1
#
_entry.id   AF-A0A6M8VK28-F1
#
_cell.length_a   1.000
_cell.length_b   1.000
_cell.length_c   1.000
_cell.angle_alpha   90.00
_cell.angle_beta   90.00
_cell.angle_gamma   90.00
#
_symmetry.space_group_name_H-M   'P 1'
#
loop_
_entity.id
_entity.type
_entity.pdbx_description
1 polymer ?
#
loop_
_entity_poly.entity_id
_entity_poly.type
_entity_poly.pdbx_seq_one_letter_code
_entity_poly.pdbx_strand_id
1 'polypeptide(L)' 'MNETHHNESGDESGEDRQERLPTMQRILDNPFLLLFLGVTIPTVTYIIWGVMNIVTVPIGN' A
#
# COMPACT_ATOMS: atom_id res chain seq x y z
N MET A 1 -61.28 -4.64 15.08
CA MET A 1 -60.68 -5.46 13.99
C MET A 1 -59.79 -4.55 13.19
N ASN A 2 -58.48 -4.73 13.30
CA ASN A 2 -57.48 -3.90 12.63
C ASN A 2 -56.64 -4.86 11.80
N GLU A 3 -57.10 -5.11 10.57
CA GLU A 3 -56.34 -5.87 9.59
C GLU A 3 -56.25 -5.02 8.33
N THR A 4 -55.06 -4.48 8.10
CA THR A 4 -54.59 -4.22 6.73
C THR A 4 -53.29 -4.99 6.56
N HIS A 5 -53.41 -6.02 5.74
CA HIS A 5 -52.35 -6.80 5.14
C HIS A 5 -51.38 -5.93 4.31
N HIS A 6 -50.18 -6.49 4.16
CA HIS A 6 -49.28 -6.38 3.01
C HIS A 6 -48.39 -5.12 2.90
N ASN A 7 -47.07 -5.33 2.95
CA ASN A 7 -46.29 -5.49 1.73
C ASN A 7 -44.84 -5.87 2.09
N GLU A 8 -44.43 -7.08 1.71
CA GLU A 8 -43.03 -7.50 1.64
C GLU A 8 -42.37 -6.74 0.50
N SER A 9 -41.39 -5.87 0.78
CA SER A 9 -40.26 -5.55 -0.12
C SER A 9 -39.43 -4.43 0.50
N GLY A 10 -38.37 -4.84 1.17
CA GLY A 10 -37.33 -3.96 1.69
C GLY A 10 -35.97 -4.59 1.47
N ASP A 11 -35.76 -5.08 0.25
CA ASP A 11 -34.49 -5.11 -0.45
C ASP A 11 -33.28 -5.61 0.37
N GLU A 12 -33.03 -6.90 0.21
CA GLU A 12 -31.75 -7.60 0.34
C GLU A 12 -30.62 -6.99 -0.53
N SER A 13 -30.49 -5.67 -0.59
CA SER A 13 -29.44 -5.00 -1.35
C SER A 13 -28.18 -4.78 -0.54
N GLY A 14 -27.19 -5.62 -0.86
CA GLY A 14 -25.82 -5.15 -0.97
C GLY A 14 -24.84 -5.86 -0.05
N GLU A 15 -24.61 -7.13 -0.32
CA GLU A 15 -23.42 -7.91 0.06
C GLU A 15 -22.08 -7.32 -0.48
N ASP A 16 -22.05 -6.09 -1.01
CA ASP A 16 -20.91 -5.49 -1.75
C ASP A 16 -20.28 -4.26 -1.07
N ARG A 17 -20.32 -4.18 0.26
CA ARG A 17 -19.37 -3.31 1.00
C ARG A 17 -18.13 -4.07 1.46
N GLN A 18 -17.72 -5.07 0.69
CA GLN A 18 -16.29 -5.35 0.55
C GLN A 18 -15.68 -4.16 -0.17
N GLU A 19 -15.52 -3.05 0.57
CA GLU A 19 -14.68 -1.94 0.20
C GLU A 19 -13.33 -2.57 -0.12
N ARG A 20 -13.06 -2.81 -1.41
CA ARG A 20 -11.79 -3.39 -1.85
C ARG A 20 -10.75 -2.37 -1.41
N LEU A 21 -10.13 -2.61 -0.25
CA LEU A 21 -9.10 -1.74 0.28
C LEU A 21 -8.14 -1.48 -0.89
N PRO A 22 -8.02 -0.22 -1.35
CA PRO A 22 -7.23 0.09 -2.53
C PRO A 22 -5.83 -0.46 -2.33
N THR A 23 -5.31 -1.19 -3.31
CA THR A 23 -4.05 -1.94 -3.20
C THR A 23 -2.88 -1.07 -2.75
N MET A 24 -2.91 0.22 -3.08
CA MET A 24 -1.97 1.23 -2.61
C MET A 24 -1.99 1.43 -1.09
N GLN A 25 -3.18 1.44 -0.46
CA GLN A 25 -3.29 1.52 1.01
C GLN A 25 -2.68 0.29 1.67
N ARG A 26 -2.98 -0.91 1.14
CA ARG A 26 -2.45 -2.18 1.70
C ARG A 26 -0.92 -2.27 1.70
N ILE A 27 -0.25 -1.55 0.79
CA ILE A 27 1.21 -1.47 0.74
C ILE A 27 1.74 -0.54 1.84
N LEU A 28 1.05 0.57 2.11
CA LEU A 28 1.41 1.55 3.13
C LEU A 28 0.97 1.13 4.55
N ASP A 29 -0.06 0.30 4.67
CA ASP A 29 -0.58 -0.23 5.93
C ASP A 29 0.27 -1.37 6.50
N ASN A 30 1.19 -1.92 5.71
CA ASN A 30 2.11 -2.97 6.16
C ASN A 30 3.38 -2.34 6.74
N PRO A 31 3.57 -2.32 8.07
CA PRO A 31 4.71 -1.65 8.70
C PRO A 31 6.06 -2.22 8.25
N PHE A 32 6.13 -3.52 7.92
CA PHE A 32 7.34 -4.14 7.37
C PHE A 32 7.67 -3.68 5.95
N LEU A 33 6.65 -3.41 5.13
CA LEU A 33 6.82 -2.95 3.76
C LEU A 33 7.23 -1.48 3.75
N LEU A 34 6.65 -0.69 4.67
CA LEU A 34 7.06 0.68 4.94
C LEU A 34 8.50 0.75 5.51
N LEU A 35 8.87 -0.18 6.41
CA LEU A 35 10.23 -0.31 6.95
C LEU A 35 11.22 -0.74 5.87
N PHE A 36 10.87 -1.74 5.05
CA PHE A 36 11.68 -2.19 3.93
C PHE A 36 11.94 -1.05 2.96
N LEU A 37 10.89 -0.38 2.47
CA LEU A 37 11.04 0.76 1.58
C LEU A 37 11.85 1.90 2.23
N GLY A 38 11.64 2.14 3.53
CA GLY A 38 12.36 3.13 4.32
C GLY A 38 13.87 2.87 4.45
N VAL A 39 14.31 1.60 4.52
CA VAL A 39 15.75 1.26 4.54
C VAL A 39 16.32 1.04 3.15
N THR A 40 15.53 0.51 2.21
CA THR A 40 15.98 0.21 0.85
C THR A 40 16.29 1.49 0.07
N ILE A 41 15.47 2.53 0.18
CA ILE A 41 15.70 3.82 -0.51
C ILE A 41 17.08 4.42 -0.14
N PRO A 42 17.42 4.67 1.14
CA PRO A 42 18.71 5.21 1.50
C PRO A 42 19.85 4.22 1.23
N THR A 43 19.62 2.91 1.38
CA THR A 43 20.64 1.90 1.11
C THR A 43 21.04 1.90 -0.36
N VAL A 44 20.09 1.83 -1.29
CA VAL A 44 20.38 1.86 -2.73
C VAL A 44 21.00 3.19 -3.14
N THR A 45 20.48 4.30 -2.61
CA THR A 45 21.06 5.64 -2.84
C THR A 45 22.53 5.70 -2.39
N TYR A 46 22.82 5.18 -1.19
CA TYR A 46 24.16 5.15 -0.63
C TYR A 46 25.09 4.22 -1.40
N ILE A 47 24.59 3.07 -1.87
CA ILE A 47 25.36 2.14 -2.73
C ILE A 47 25.71 2.84 -4.04
N ILE A 48 24.75 3.45 -4.73
CA ILE A 48 24.99 4.16 -6.00
C ILE A 48 26.01 5.28 -5.78
N TRP A 49 25.83 6.07 -4.73
CA TRP A 49 26.74 7.16 -4.41
C TRP A 49 28.14 6.66 -4.04
N GLY A 50 28.25 5.57 -3.29
CA GLY A 50 29.51 4.94 -2.91
C GLY A 50 30.23 4.33 -4.11
N VAL A 51 29.51 3.64 -4.99
CA VAL A 51 30.06 3.11 -6.26
C VAL A 51 30.54 4.24 -7.14
N MET A 52 29.74 5.31 -7.30
CA MET A 52 30.16 6.52 -8.03
C MET A 52 31.41 7.16 -7.42
N ASN A 53 31.53 7.23 -6.09
CA ASN A 53 32.75 7.70 -5.43
C ASN A 53 33.95 6.82 -5.79
N ILE A 54 33.83 5.50 -5.70
CA ILE A 54 34.95 4.59 -5.93
C ILE A 54 35.44 4.67 -7.39
N VAL A 55 34.54 4.76 -8.38
CA VAL A 55 34.95 4.85 -9.80
C VAL A 55 35.50 6.22 -10.20
N THR A 56 35.13 7.28 -9.47
CA THR A 56 35.60 8.64 -9.73
C THR A 56 36.88 8.98 -8.97
N VAL A 57 37.23 8.22 -7.94
CA VAL A 57 38.54 8.36 -7.26
C VAL A 57 39.64 7.95 -8.24
N PRO A 58 40.51 8.89 -8.65
CA PRO A 58 41.65 8.54 -9.47
C PRO A 58 42.62 7.70 -8.65
N ILE A 59 42.82 6.46 -9.06
CA ILE A 59 43.85 5.57 -8.52
C ILE A 59 45.24 6.02 -9.00
N GLY A 60 45.75 7.09 -8.40
CA GLY A 60 47.16 7.48 -8.41
C GLY A 60 47.74 7.93 -9.76
N ASN A 61 48.34 9.12 -9.72
CA ASN A 61 49.63 9.36 -10.34
C ASN A 61 50.61 9.77 -9.24
#